data_AF-A0A2E3UA94-F1
#
_entry.id   AF-A0A2E3UA94-F1
#
_cell.length_a   1.000
_cell.length_b   1.000
_cell.length_c   1.000
_cell.angle_alpha   90.00
_cell.angle_beta   90.00
_cell.angle_gamma   90.00
#
_symmetry.space_group_name_H-M   'P 1'
#
loop_
_entity.id
_entity.type
_entity.pdbx_description
1 polymer ?
#
loop_
_entity_poly.entity_id
_entity_poly.type
_entity_poly.pdbx_seq_one_letter_code
_entity_poly.pdbx_strand_id
1 'polypeptide(L)'
;MRYPHLPRLLLAVLFAACSTMATADTRAVSSACASLEFMAKMLAVNTVLPANYDHPQQLADMQSGMSALNRLACQPVILTESTRFSSRYANGQPVSADLYSSAWYFPNGQLFVARPGRDTTIYYPNGQVMAFRWARGGQTLYWPNGNPATFSFRTINEAWYYPDGHIITYLAGARDERWFYPFARLDGQIGQELISSRWGVDGETFQAINYTRDGRMFMQLERIRDKLVLSDTELLDVPGVLLMLTRFYQAPDAAKQFMPGDSSITDAPW
;
A
#
# COMPACT_ATOMS: atom_id res chain seq x y z
N MET A 1 -21.59 -54.49 -19.22
CA MET A 1 -20.57 -53.54 -19.71
C MET A 1 -19.87 -52.93 -18.50
N ARG A 2 -18.60 -53.28 -18.24
CA ARG A 2 -17.78 -52.63 -17.21
C ARG A 2 -17.16 -51.38 -17.85
N TYR A 3 -17.25 -50.21 -17.22
CA TYR A 3 -16.64 -48.97 -17.68
C TYR A 3 -15.23 -48.83 -17.06
N PRO A 4 -14.14 -49.29 -17.73
CA PRO A 4 -12.78 -49.25 -17.16
C PRO A 4 -12.19 -47.84 -17.05
N HIS A 5 -12.87 -46.81 -17.58
CA HIS A 5 -12.38 -45.44 -17.64
C HIS A 5 -13.01 -44.50 -16.60
N LEU A 6 -14.09 -44.90 -15.93
CA LEU A 6 -14.72 -44.11 -14.87
C LEU A 6 -13.77 -43.73 -13.71
N PRO A 7 -12.90 -44.64 -13.21
CA PRO A 7 -11.98 -44.29 -12.12
C PRO A 7 -10.89 -43.30 -12.57
N ARG A 8 -10.45 -43.39 -13.84
CA ARG A 8 -9.42 -42.49 -14.40
C ARG A 8 -9.97 -41.09 -14.66
N LEU A 9 -11.25 -40.98 -15.05
CA LEU A 9 -11.92 -39.69 -15.24
C LEU A 9 -12.15 -38.97 -13.89
N LEU A 10 -12.57 -39.71 -12.86
CA LEU A 10 -12.75 -39.15 -11.51
C LEU A 10 -11.42 -38.64 -10.91
N LEU A 11 -10.33 -39.37 -11.10
CA LEU A 11 -8.99 -38.96 -10.65
C LEU A 11 -8.54 -37.66 -11.33
N ALA A 12 -8.74 -37.53 -12.64
CA ALA A 12 -8.36 -36.33 -13.39
C ALA A 12 -9.14 -35.08 -12.97
N VAL A 13 -10.42 -35.22 -12.64
CA VAL A 13 -11.26 -34.12 -12.12
C VAL A 13 -10.83 -33.69 -10.71
N LEU A 14 -10.46 -34.65 -9.85
CA LEU A 14 -9.90 -34.38 -8.51
C LEU A 14 -8.56 -33.62 -8.58
N PHE A 15 -7.65 -34.00 -9.49
CA PHE A 15 -6.36 -33.30 -9.65
C PHE A 15 -6.51 -31.89 -10.26
N ALA A 16 -7.46 -31.69 -11.17
CA ALA A 16 -7.75 -30.36 -11.72
C ALA A 16 -8.40 -29.42 -10.69
N ALA A 17 -9.30 -29.93 -9.85
CA ALA A 17 -9.93 -29.17 -8.77
C ALA A 17 -8.92 -28.75 -7.67
N CYS A 18 -8.00 -29.62 -7.28
CA CYS A 18 -6.95 -29.26 -6.31
C CYS A 18 -6.03 -28.15 -6.82
N SER A 19 -5.66 -28.18 -8.10
CA SER A 19 -4.77 -27.19 -8.72
C SER A 19 -5.41 -25.78 -8.77
N THR A 20 -6.72 -25.71 -9.01
CA THR A 20 -7.45 -24.43 -9.06
C THR A 20 -7.70 -23.83 -7.68
N MET A 21 -7.90 -24.67 -6.65
CA MET A 21 -8.04 -24.18 -5.27
C MET A 21 -6.71 -23.68 -4.70
N ALA A 22 -5.61 -24.42 -4.89
CA ALA A 22 -4.29 -24.00 -4.43
C ALA A 22 -3.82 -22.67 -5.08
N THR A 23 -4.18 -22.43 -6.33
CA THR A 23 -3.86 -21.17 -7.03
C THR A 23 -4.77 -20.00 -6.63
N ALA A 24 -6.04 -20.25 -6.31
CA ALA A 24 -6.93 -19.22 -5.77
C ALA A 24 -6.50 -18.79 -4.35
N ASP A 25 -6.04 -19.74 -3.55
CA ASP A 25 -5.52 -19.53 -2.21
C ASP A 25 -4.23 -18.67 -2.27
N THR A 26 -3.25 -18.99 -3.12
CA THR A 26 -2.02 -18.18 -3.22
C THR A 26 -2.26 -16.74 -3.67
N ARG A 27 -3.23 -16.51 -4.56
CA ARG A 27 -3.66 -15.16 -4.96
C ARG A 27 -4.26 -14.38 -3.80
N ALA A 28 -5.01 -15.05 -2.91
CA ALA A 28 -5.63 -14.39 -1.76
C ALA A 28 -4.58 -13.83 -0.79
N VAL A 29 -3.54 -14.61 -0.48
CA VAL A 29 -2.41 -14.17 0.37
C VAL A 29 -1.64 -13.04 -0.30
N SER A 30 -1.29 -13.21 -1.59
CA SER A 30 -0.57 -12.19 -2.36
C SER A 30 -1.35 -10.86 -2.39
N SER A 31 -2.67 -10.91 -2.61
CA SER A 31 -3.55 -9.74 -2.57
C SER A 31 -3.54 -9.05 -1.21
N ALA A 32 -3.64 -9.80 -0.10
CA ALA A 32 -3.55 -9.23 1.25
C ALA A 32 -2.17 -8.61 1.54
N CYS A 33 -1.10 -9.21 1.03
CA CYS A 33 0.25 -8.67 1.16
C CYS A 33 0.44 -7.37 0.37
N ALA A 34 -0.05 -7.29 -0.87
CA ALA A 34 -0.08 -6.04 -1.64
C ALA A 34 -0.91 -4.96 -0.92
N SER A 35 -2.00 -5.36 -0.26
CA SER A 35 -2.84 -4.46 0.55
C SER A 35 -2.08 -3.91 1.75
N LEU A 36 -1.30 -4.75 2.43
CA LEU A 36 -0.46 -4.34 3.56
C LEU A 36 0.70 -3.44 3.10
N GLU A 37 1.28 -3.72 1.94
CA GLU A 37 2.32 -2.89 1.32
C GLU A 37 1.79 -1.47 1.06
N PHE A 38 0.63 -1.37 0.41
CA PHE A 38 -0.01 -0.09 0.14
C PHE A 38 -0.40 0.65 1.42
N MET A 39 -0.90 -0.06 2.44
CA MET A 39 -1.16 0.51 3.75
C MET A 39 0.12 1.09 4.38
N ALA A 40 1.25 0.40 4.25
CA ALA A 40 2.53 0.88 4.72
C ALA A 40 2.98 2.15 3.98
N LYS A 41 2.74 2.23 2.66
CA LYS A 41 2.98 3.47 1.89
C LYS A 41 2.12 4.61 2.40
N MET A 42 0.83 4.35 2.66
CA MET A 42 -0.10 5.35 3.20
C MET A 42 0.38 5.88 4.57
N LEU A 43 0.78 4.99 5.48
CA LEU A 43 1.32 5.39 6.78
C LEU A 43 2.64 6.15 6.65
N ALA A 44 3.50 5.75 5.73
CA ALA A 44 4.79 6.39 5.50
C ALA A 44 4.61 7.84 5.03
N VAL A 45 3.63 8.12 4.16
CA VAL A 45 3.25 9.49 3.80
C VAL A 45 2.70 10.23 5.03
N ASN A 46 1.78 9.63 5.79
CA ASN A 46 1.22 10.22 7.00
C ASN A 46 2.27 10.54 8.07
N THR A 47 3.36 9.78 8.12
CA THR A 47 4.47 10.01 9.05
C THR A 47 5.35 11.18 8.62
N VAL A 48 5.53 11.40 7.31
CA VAL A 48 6.35 12.52 6.78
C VAL A 48 5.56 13.83 6.83
N LEU A 49 4.26 13.75 6.57
CA LEU A 49 3.35 14.89 6.53
C LEU A 49 2.13 14.63 7.43
N PRO A 50 2.34 14.59 8.76
CA PRO A 50 1.26 14.38 9.70
C PRO A 50 0.29 15.57 9.71
N ALA A 51 -1.00 15.31 9.89
CA ALA A 51 -1.95 16.36 10.22
C ALA A 51 -1.73 16.85 11.66
N ASN A 52 -2.26 18.02 12.00
CA ASN A 52 -2.05 18.66 13.31
C ASN A 52 -2.50 17.80 14.52
N TYR A 53 -3.38 16.83 14.32
CA TYR A 53 -3.90 15.93 15.36
C TYR A 53 -3.34 14.51 15.26
N ASP A 54 -2.41 14.24 14.34
CA ASP A 54 -1.70 12.98 14.30
C ASP A 54 -0.73 12.87 15.48
N HIS A 55 -0.69 11.70 16.12
CA HIS A 55 0.21 11.41 17.23
C HIS A 55 1.45 10.67 16.72
N PRO A 56 2.67 11.26 16.74
CA PRO A 56 3.86 10.63 16.18
C PRO A 56 4.17 9.25 16.76
N GLN A 57 3.94 9.07 18.06
CA GLN A 57 4.12 7.76 18.72
C GLN A 57 3.14 6.71 18.18
N GLN A 58 1.87 7.08 17.97
CA GLN A 58 0.89 6.17 17.40
C GLN A 58 1.28 5.74 15.98
N LEU A 59 1.74 6.67 15.15
CA LEU A 59 2.22 6.35 13.80
C LEU A 59 3.43 5.40 13.84
N ALA A 60 4.37 5.62 14.76
CA ALA A 60 5.50 4.73 14.97
C ALA A 60 5.08 3.32 15.42
N ASP A 61 4.12 3.22 16.35
CA ASP A 61 3.58 1.95 16.83
C ASP A 61 2.85 1.19 15.70
N MET A 62 2.09 1.90 14.86
CA MET A 62 1.43 1.35 13.68
C MET A 62 2.46 0.79 12.67
N GLN A 63 3.56 1.52 12.42
CA GLN A 63 4.63 1.07 11.54
C GLN A 63 5.26 -0.24 12.04
N SER A 64 5.51 -0.33 13.35
CA SER A 64 6.01 -1.55 13.99
C SER A 64 5.03 -2.72 13.86
N GLY A 65 3.74 -2.45 14.08
CA GLY A 65 2.66 -3.44 13.92
C GLY A 65 2.57 -4.01 12.51
N MET A 66 2.63 -3.16 11.49
CA MET A 66 2.62 -3.59 10.09
C MET A 66 3.89 -4.35 9.69
N SER A 67 5.07 -3.94 10.16
CA SER A 67 6.31 -4.68 9.92
C SER A 67 6.27 -6.08 10.51
N ALA A 68 5.73 -6.22 11.74
CA ALA A 68 5.56 -7.51 12.37
C ALA A 68 4.58 -8.41 11.57
N LEU A 69 3.46 -7.86 11.08
CA LEU A 69 2.53 -8.60 10.24
C LEU A 69 3.17 -9.02 8.91
N ASN A 70 3.86 -8.11 8.22
CA ASN A 70 4.54 -8.38 6.96
C ASN A 70 5.55 -9.54 7.11
N ARG A 71 6.36 -9.49 8.17
CA ARG A 71 7.35 -10.53 8.48
C ARG A 71 6.73 -11.92 8.65
N LEU A 72 5.56 -12.00 9.28
CA LEU A 72 4.95 -13.29 9.63
C LEU A 72 3.95 -13.81 8.59
N ALA A 73 3.34 -12.94 7.79
CA ALA A 73 2.31 -13.31 6.82
C ALA A 73 2.80 -13.28 5.36
N CYS A 74 3.71 -12.37 5.01
CA CYS A 74 4.04 -12.06 3.62
C CYS A 74 5.48 -12.40 3.23
N GLN A 75 6.43 -12.30 4.15
CA GLN A 75 7.83 -12.69 3.91
C GLN A 75 8.10 -14.21 3.91
N PRO A 76 7.31 -15.10 4.57
CA PRO A 76 7.56 -16.52 4.49
C PRO A 76 7.45 -17.05 3.04
N VAL A 77 8.55 -17.58 2.52
CA VAL A 77 8.60 -18.20 1.18
C VAL A 77 7.91 -19.56 1.15
N ILE A 78 7.79 -20.23 2.30
CA ILE A 78 7.13 -21.53 2.46
C ILE A 78 6.06 -21.41 3.55
N LEU A 79 4.85 -21.81 3.20
CA LEU A 79 3.72 -21.90 4.12
C LEU A 79 3.63 -23.31 4.70
N THR A 80 4.23 -23.51 5.87
CA THR A 80 4.18 -24.73 6.68
C THR A 80 3.00 -24.67 7.65
N GLU A 81 2.75 -25.75 8.40
CA GLU A 81 1.76 -25.72 9.47
C GLU A 81 2.03 -24.59 10.50
N SER A 82 3.31 -24.35 10.80
CA SER A 82 3.76 -23.32 11.74
C SER A 82 3.61 -21.88 11.21
N THR A 83 3.82 -21.65 9.92
CA THR A 83 3.70 -20.30 9.34
C THR A 83 2.28 -19.98 8.86
N ARG A 84 1.52 -20.98 8.43
CA ARG A 84 0.14 -20.82 7.92
C ARG A 84 -0.92 -20.75 9.03
N PHE A 85 -0.88 -21.67 10.00
CA PHE A 85 -1.99 -21.89 10.94
C PHE A 85 -1.68 -21.48 12.38
N SER A 86 -0.41 -21.57 12.79
CA SER A 86 -0.01 -21.33 14.19
C SER A 86 0.99 -20.19 14.39
N SER A 87 1.10 -19.29 13.40
CA SER A 87 1.95 -18.12 13.48
C SER A 87 1.46 -17.14 14.55
N ARG A 88 2.36 -16.73 15.44
CA ARG A 88 2.09 -15.83 16.56
C ARG A 88 3.15 -14.75 16.65
N TYR A 89 2.72 -13.59 17.12
CA TYR A 89 3.60 -12.51 17.53
C TYR A 89 4.31 -12.86 18.85
N ALA A 90 5.35 -12.08 19.19
CA ALA A 90 6.10 -12.26 20.43
C ALA A 90 5.25 -12.10 21.70
N ASN A 91 4.15 -11.34 21.63
CA ASN A 91 3.18 -11.19 22.71
C ASN A 91 2.11 -12.31 22.75
N GLY A 92 2.25 -13.35 21.93
CA GLY A 92 1.35 -14.49 21.87
C GLY A 92 0.09 -14.30 21.01
N GLN A 93 -0.19 -13.07 20.53
CA GLN A 93 -1.33 -12.81 19.65
C GLN A 93 -1.18 -13.61 18.34
N PRO A 94 -2.21 -14.37 17.92
CA PRO A 94 -2.17 -15.07 16.64
C PRO A 94 -2.27 -14.10 15.47
N VAL A 95 -1.53 -14.39 14.39
CA VAL A 95 -1.61 -13.64 13.13
C VAL A 95 -2.91 -13.97 12.41
N SER A 96 -3.20 -15.26 12.24
CA SER A 96 -4.41 -15.80 11.63
C SER A 96 -4.58 -17.26 12.05
N ALA A 97 -5.82 -17.76 12.02
CA ALA A 97 -6.09 -19.20 12.14
C ALA A 97 -5.73 -19.97 10.85
N ASP A 98 -5.82 -19.31 9.69
CA ASP A 98 -5.39 -19.81 8.39
C ASP A 98 -5.12 -18.61 7.48
N LEU A 99 -3.85 -18.38 7.11
CA LEU A 99 -3.47 -17.25 6.25
C LEU A 99 -4.22 -17.19 4.92
N TYR A 100 -4.80 -18.28 4.42
CA TYR A 100 -5.51 -18.28 3.13
C TYR A 100 -6.98 -17.88 3.21
N SER A 101 -7.62 -18.16 4.34
CA SER A 101 -9.09 -18.22 4.40
C SER A 101 -9.68 -17.49 5.60
N SER A 102 -8.85 -17.13 6.58
CA SER A 102 -9.26 -16.53 7.84
C SER A 102 -8.74 -15.10 8.00
N ALA A 103 -9.29 -14.41 9.00
CA ALA A 103 -8.92 -13.04 9.35
C ALA A 103 -7.46 -12.91 9.77
N TRP A 104 -6.83 -11.81 9.37
CA TRP A 104 -5.48 -11.44 9.81
C TRP A 104 -5.56 -10.32 10.83
N TYR A 105 -4.71 -10.38 11.85
CA TYR A 105 -4.67 -9.43 12.96
C TYR A 105 -3.29 -8.84 13.11
N PHE A 106 -3.21 -7.59 13.58
CA PHE A 106 -1.98 -6.95 14.03
C PHE A 106 -1.56 -7.46 15.43
N PRO A 107 -0.32 -7.14 15.90
CA PRO A 107 0.14 -7.55 17.23
C PRO A 107 -0.74 -7.07 18.38
N ASN A 108 -1.39 -5.91 18.24
CA ASN A 108 -2.31 -5.38 19.25
C ASN A 108 -3.71 -6.03 19.20
N GLY A 109 -3.92 -7.04 18.35
CA GLY A 109 -5.19 -7.72 18.17
C GLY A 109 -6.18 -7.01 17.25
N GLN A 110 -5.84 -5.83 16.73
CA GLN A 110 -6.67 -5.14 15.75
C GLN A 110 -6.77 -5.98 14.47
N LEU A 111 -7.99 -6.15 13.97
CA LEU A 111 -8.24 -6.78 12.68
C LEU A 111 -7.54 -5.97 11.58
N PHE A 112 -6.87 -6.64 10.63
CA PHE A 112 -6.35 -6.04 9.39
C PHE A 112 -7.35 -6.26 8.25
N VAL A 113 -7.64 -7.54 7.97
CA VAL A 113 -8.57 -7.99 6.92
C VAL A 113 -9.35 -9.19 7.41
N ALA A 114 -10.66 -9.22 7.16
CA ALA A 114 -11.52 -10.34 7.59
C ALA A 114 -11.25 -11.62 6.78
N ARG A 115 -10.92 -11.47 5.50
CA ARG A 115 -10.51 -12.58 4.65
C ARG A 115 -9.62 -12.09 3.49
N PRO A 116 -8.40 -12.62 3.33
CA PRO A 116 -7.49 -12.30 2.25
C PRO A 116 -8.14 -12.47 0.87
N GLY A 117 -7.82 -11.57 -0.06
CA GLY A 117 -8.33 -11.59 -1.44
C GLY A 117 -9.85 -11.41 -1.59
N ARG A 118 -10.57 -11.02 -0.52
CA ARG A 118 -12.02 -10.76 -0.58
C ARG A 118 -12.33 -9.28 -0.44
N ASP A 119 -13.44 -8.87 -1.06
CA ASP A 119 -14.01 -7.54 -0.91
C ASP A 119 -14.51 -7.34 0.52
N THR A 120 -13.61 -6.90 1.39
CA THR A 120 -13.85 -6.68 2.81
C THR A 120 -13.29 -5.33 3.24
N THR A 121 -13.68 -4.90 4.43
CA THR A 121 -13.11 -3.70 5.04
C THR A 121 -11.67 -3.98 5.47
N ILE A 122 -10.79 -3.04 5.15
CA ILE A 122 -9.39 -3.05 5.57
C ILE A 122 -9.19 -2.00 6.66
N TYR A 123 -8.54 -2.40 7.74
CA TYR A 123 -8.33 -1.58 8.92
C TYR A 123 -6.85 -1.36 9.18
N TYR A 124 -6.51 -0.16 9.62
CA TYR A 124 -5.21 0.19 10.16
C TYR A 124 -5.01 -0.40 11.57
N PRO A 125 -3.76 -0.50 12.07
CA PRO A 125 -3.49 -0.96 13.44
C PRO A 125 -4.15 -0.13 14.54
N ASN A 126 -4.45 1.16 14.31
CA ASN A 126 -5.16 2.01 15.26
C ASN A 126 -6.70 1.83 15.22
N GLY A 127 -7.21 0.91 14.40
CA GLY A 127 -8.64 0.63 14.25
C GLY A 127 -9.36 1.51 13.22
N GLN A 128 -8.70 2.52 12.65
CA GLN A 128 -9.28 3.32 11.58
C GLN A 128 -9.46 2.48 10.31
N VAL A 129 -10.49 2.79 9.54
CA VAL A 129 -10.75 2.12 8.26
C VAL A 129 -9.87 2.75 7.19
N MET A 130 -9.18 1.93 6.39
CA MET A 130 -8.51 2.37 5.16
C MET A 130 -9.48 2.37 3.98
N ALA A 131 -10.27 1.30 3.84
CA ALA A 131 -11.29 1.16 2.80
C ALA A 131 -12.38 0.19 3.25
N PHE A 132 -13.65 0.50 2.94
CA PHE A 132 -14.78 -0.39 3.26
C PHE A 132 -14.93 -1.57 2.28
N ARG A 133 -14.55 -1.36 1.02
CA ARG A 133 -14.74 -2.29 -0.10
C ARG A 133 -13.51 -2.41 -0.97
N TRP A 134 -12.45 -3.01 -0.42
CA TRP A 134 -11.12 -2.91 -1.00
C TRP A 134 -11.02 -3.39 -2.46
N ALA A 135 -11.74 -4.46 -2.82
CA ALA A 135 -11.54 -5.13 -4.11
C ALA A 135 -12.35 -4.52 -5.27
N ARG A 136 -13.23 -3.55 -5.02
CA ARG A 136 -14.09 -2.98 -6.08
C ARG A 136 -13.51 -1.77 -6.80
N GLY A 137 -12.66 -0.99 -6.15
CA GLY A 137 -12.30 0.35 -6.65
C GLY A 137 -13.50 1.30 -6.63
N GLY A 138 -13.23 2.59 -6.86
CA GLY A 138 -14.26 3.63 -6.86
C GLY A 138 -14.83 3.99 -5.49
N GLN A 139 -14.30 3.41 -4.41
CA GLN A 139 -14.63 3.80 -3.04
C GLN A 139 -13.68 4.88 -2.52
N THR A 140 -14.12 5.58 -1.46
CA THR A 140 -13.25 6.45 -0.67
C THR A 140 -12.16 5.64 0.00
N LEU A 141 -10.94 6.16 -0.09
CA LEU A 141 -9.77 5.68 0.63
C LEU A 141 -9.46 6.68 1.75
N TYR A 142 -9.07 6.19 2.91
CA TYR A 142 -8.77 7.02 4.08
C TYR A 142 -7.33 6.85 4.53
N TRP A 143 -6.75 7.92 5.07
CA TRP A 143 -5.48 7.90 5.78
C TRP A 143 -5.61 7.24 7.16
N PRO A 144 -4.49 6.87 7.81
CA PRO A 144 -4.47 6.38 9.19
C PRO A 144 -5.21 7.27 10.20
N ASN A 145 -5.27 8.56 9.94
CA ASN A 145 -5.89 9.56 10.79
C ASN A 145 -7.40 9.74 10.54
N GLY A 146 -7.96 8.99 9.58
CA GLY A 146 -9.38 8.99 9.22
C GLY A 146 -9.77 10.01 8.15
N ASN A 147 -8.88 10.89 7.69
CA ASN A 147 -9.19 11.81 6.60
C ASN A 147 -9.26 11.10 5.25
N PRO A 148 -10.11 11.55 4.33
CA PRO A 148 -10.17 11.00 2.99
C PRO A 148 -8.88 11.33 2.23
N ALA A 149 -8.23 10.30 1.69
CA ALA A 149 -7.12 10.42 0.76
C ALA A 149 -7.59 10.65 -0.67
N THR A 150 -8.69 10.01 -1.06
CA THR A 150 -9.37 10.18 -2.36
C THR A 150 -10.79 9.66 -2.24
N PHE A 151 -11.73 10.19 -3.03
CA PHE A 151 -13.12 9.74 -2.99
C PHE A 151 -13.41 8.57 -3.95
N SER A 152 -12.54 8.37 -4.94
CA SER A 152 -12.68 7.30 -5.94
C SER A 152 -11.34 6.59 -6.20
N PHE A 153 -10.95 5.69 -5.31
CA PHE A 153 -9.68 4.95 -5.41
C PHE A 153 -9.57 4.15 -6.72
N ARG A 154 -8.37 4.12 -7.33
CA ARG A 154 -8.05 3.47 -8.62
C ARG A 154 -8.82 4.01 -9.82
N THR A 155 -9.30 5.26 -9.71
CA THR A 155 -9.95 5.95 -10.82
C THR A 155 -8.98 7.00 -11.37
N ILE A 156 -8.88 7.07 -12.69
CA ILE A 156 -8.15 8.16 -13.34
C ILE A 156 -8.89 9.48 -13.14
N ASN A 157 -8.19 10.60 -13.24
CA ASN A 157 -8.79 11.94 -13.13
C ASN A 157 -9.47 12.22 -11.79
N GLU A 158 -9.00 11.54 -10.73
CA GLU A 158 -9.53 11.70 -9.38
C GLU A 158 -8.57 12.51 -8.51
N ALA A 159 -9.14 13.37 -7.67
CA ALA A 159 -8.38 14.15 -6.72
C ALA A 159 -7.84 13.30 -5.57
N TRP A 160 -6.61 13.60 -5.16
CA TRP A 160 -5.98 13.06 -3.98
C TRP A 160 -5.58 14.16 -3.02
N TYR A 161 -5.66 13.87 -1.73
CA TYR A 161 -5.41 14.82 -0.65
C TYR A 161 -4.42 14.22 0.33
N TYR A 162 -3.51 15.04 0.84
CA TYR A 162 -2.66 14.74 1.98
C TYR A 162 -3.49 14.51 3.25
N PRO A 163 -2.89 13.94 4.30
CA PRO A 163 -3.60 13.65 5.54
C PRO A 163 -4.22 14.86 6.24
N ASP A 164 -3.71 16.06 5.96
CA ASP A 164 -4.22 17.32 6.48
C ASP A 164 -5.26 18.00 5.55
N GLY A 165 -5.58 17.36 4.42
CA GLY A 165 -6.59 17.82 3.45
C GLY A 165 -6.03 18.67 2.31
N HIS A 166 -4.73 18.98 2.28
CA HIS A 166 -4.11 19.67 1.16
C HIS A 166 -4.11 18.79 -0.11
N ILE A 167 -4.28 19.37 -1.29
CA ILE A 167 -4.30 18.59 -2.54
C ILE A 167 -2.91 18.04 -2.90
N ILE A 168 -2.85 16.75 -3.28
CA ILE A 168 -1.70 16.10 -3.90
C ILE A 168 -1.75 16.29 -5.43
N THR A 169 -2.87 15.93 -6.04
CA THR A 169 -3.14 16.05 -7.47
C THR A 169 -4.65 16.11 -7.67
N TYR A 170 -5.09 16.74 -8.76
CA TYR A 170 -6.49 16.73 -9.18
C TYR A 170 -6.82 15.55 -10.09
N LEU A 171 -5.80 14.97 -10.73
CA LEU A 171 -5.94 14.09 -11.87
C LEU A 171 -4.97 12.91 -11.74
N ALA A 172 -5.21 12.06 -10.74
CA ALA A 172 -4.42 10.84 -10.53
C ALA A 172 -4.50 9.92 -11.75
N GLY A 173 -3.42 9.16 -12.01
CA GLY A 173 -3.33 8.24 -13.13
C GLY A 173 -3.20 8.88 -14.52
N ALA A 174 -3.26 10.21 -14.64
CA ALA A 174 -3.04 10.91 -15.90
C ALA A 174 -1.59 11.42 -15.97
N ARG A 175 -0.96 11.23 -17.14
CA ARG A 175 0.31 11.89 -17.48
C ARG A 175 0.07 13.37 -17.72
N ASP A 176 1.15 14.13 -17.62
CA ASP A 176 1.14 15.57 -17.89
C ASP A 176 0.32 16.42 -16.91
N GLU A 177 0.13 15.91 -15.69
CA GLU A 177 -0.70 16.57 -14.67
C GLU A 177 0.08 17.21 -13.54
N ARG A 178 -0.64 18.08 -12.81
CA ARG A 178 -0.08 18.87 -11.71
C ARG A 178 -0.07 18.10 -10.39
N TRP A 179 1.12 18.00 -9.80
CA TRP A 179 1.36 17.44 -8.48
C TRP A 179 1.87 18.51 -7.52
N PHE A 180 1.40 18.49 -6.28
CA PHE A 180 1.67 19.52 -5.29
C PHE A 180 2.27 18.92 -4.02
N TYR A 181 3.14 19.68 -3.35
CA TYR A 181 3.71 19.33 -2.05
C TYR A 181 3.41 20.41 -1.01
N PRO A 182 2.90 20.08 0.18
CA PRO A 182 2.72 21.02 1.26
C PRO A 182 4.06 21.35 1.90
N PHE A 183 4.29 22.62 2.24
CA PHE A 183 5.47 23.04 2.97
C PHE A 183 5.09 24.02 4.08
N ALA A 184 5.81 23.93 5.20
CA ALA A 184 5.65 24.88 6.28
C ALA A 184 6.18 26.25 5.84
N ARG A 185 5.34 27.27 5.96
CA ARG A 185 5.72 28.67 5.70
C ARG A 185 6.26 29.31 6.97
N LEU A 186 7.06 30.37 6.79
CA LEU A 186 7.63 31.15 7.90
C LEU A 186 6.56 31.85 8.77
N ASP A 187 5.36 32.05 8.23
CA ASP A 187 4.21 32.63 8.94
C ASP A 187 3.41 31.59 9.76
N GLY A 188 3.88 30.34 9.83
CA GLY A 188 3.23 29.26 10.56
C GLY A 188 2.05 28.62 9.82
N GLN A 189 1.75 29.05 8.58
CA GLN A 189 0.77 28.41 7.71
C GLN A 189 1.39 27.30 6.86
N ILE A 190 0.56 26.49 6.22
CA ILE A 190 1.00 25.51 5.22
C ILE A 190 0.75 26.11 3.83
N GLY A 191 1.82 26.23 3.05
CA GLY A 191 1.75 26.56 1.63
C GLY A 191 1.73 25.28 0.78
N GLN A 192 1.40 25.41 -0.51
CA GLN A 192 1.55 24.33 -1.48
C GLN A 192 2.44 24.78 -2.63
N GLU A 193 3.42 23.95 -2.98
CA GLU A 193 4.30 24.16 -4.12
C GLU A 193 4.03 23.12 -5.21
N LEU A 194 4.08 23.55 -6.47
CA LEU A 194 3.95 22.67 -7.62
C LEU A 194 5.25 21.85 -7.77
N ILE A 195 5.16 20.53 -7.60
CA ILE A 195 6.28 19.59 -7.80
C ILE A 195 6.54 19.44 -9.30
N SER A 196 5.50 19.18 -10.06
CA SER A 196 5.59 19.04 -11.51
C SER A 196 4.22 19.37 -12.10
N SER A 197 4.22 19.97 -13.29
CA SER A 197 3.04 20.08 -14.13
C SER A 197 3.00 19.04 -15.25
N ARG A 198 4.06 18.24 -15.40
CA ARG A 198 4.22 17.30 -16.52
C ARG A 198 4.90 16.01 -16.05
N TRP A 199 4.24 15.29 -15.14
CA TRP A 199 4.82 14.07 -14.60
C TRP A 199 4.82 12.93 -15.63
N GLY A 200 5.93 12.18 -15.69
CA GLY A 200 6.05 10.96 -16.51
C GLY A 200 6.65 11.15 -17.91
N VAL A 201 7.21 12.32 -18.22
CA VAL A 201 7.89 12.56 -19.51
C VAL A 201 9.41 12.64 -19.29
N ASP A 202 10.14 11.78 -19.99
CA ASP A 202 11.62 11.77 -19.93
C ASP A 202 12.19 13.12 -20.36
N GLY A 203 13.15 13.62 -19.58
CA GLY A 203 13.83 14.87 -19.85
C GLY A 203 13.14 16.15 -19.35
N GLU A 204 11.88 16.06 -18.90
CA GLU A 204 11.16 17.16 -18.22
C GLU A 204 11.76 17.46 -16.84
N THR A 205 11.33 18.58 -16.24
CA THR A 205 11.81 19.00 -14.92
C THR A 205 10.75 18.84 -13.83
N PHE A 206 11.21 18.60 -12.60
CA PHE A 206 10.39 18.58 -11.40
C PHE A 206 11.14 19.27 -10.24
N GLN A 207 10.39 19.78 -9.27
CA GLN A 207 10.95 20.29 -8.02
C GLN A 207 11.21 19.11 -7.07
N ALA A 208 12.48 18.74 -6.93
CA ALA A 208 12.91 17.73 -5.97
C ALA A 208 12.99 18.33 -4.57
N ILE A 209 12.45 17.59 -3.60
CA ILE A 209 12.51 17.94 -2.18
C ILE A 209 13.85 17.43 -1.63
N ASN A 210 14.72 18.36 -1.24
CA ASN A 210 16.01 18.05 -0.66
C ASN A 210 16.08 18.55 0.79
N TYR A 211 17.01 17.97 1.54
CA TYR A 211 17.26 18.35 2.93
C TYR A 211 18.73 18.66 3.11
N THR A 212 19.02 19.75 3.81
CA THR A 212 20.38 20.05 4.25
C THR A 212 20.84 19.06 5.33
N ARG A 213 22.13 19.05 5.66
CA ARG A 213 22.68 18.16 6.70
C ARG A 213 22.09 18.43 8.09
N ASP A 214 21.64 19.65 8.33
CA ASP A 214 20.93 20.10 9.54
C ASP A 214 19.40 19.85 9.46
N GLY A 215 18.91 19.20 8.40
CA GLY A 215 17.52 18.76 8.28
C GLY A 215 16.55 19.81 7.75
N ARG A 216 17.03 20.92 7.20
CA ARG A 216 16.17 21.95 6.60
C ARG A 216 15.78 21.54 5.19
N MET A 217 14.49 21.56 4.91
CA MET A 217 13.93 21.26 3.59
C MET A 217 14.15 22.43 2.62
N PHE A 218 14.46 22.12 1.36
CA PHE A 218 14.46 23.07 0.25
C PHE A 218 14.09 22.36 -1.06
N MET A 219 13.59 23.12 -2.02
CA MET A 219 13.23 22.63 -3.35
C MET A 219 14.35 22.93 -4.35
N GLN A 220 14.64 21.98 -5.24
CA GLN A 220 15.62 22.13 -6.30
C GLN A 220 15.05 21.57 -7.60
N LEU A 221 15.24 22.31 -8.70
CA LEU A 221 14.81 21.86 -10.02
C LEU A 221 15.73 20.72 -10.50
N GLU A 222 15.15 19.55 -10.73
CA GLU A 222 15.82 18.35 -11.21
C GLU A 222 15.17 17.84 -12.50
N ARG A 223 15.88 16.99 -13.25
CA ARG A 223 15.35 16.37 -14.48
C ARG A 223 14.80 14.97 -14.21
N ILE A 224 13.61 14.69 -14.73
CA ILE A 224 13.01 13.36 -14.77
C ILE A 224 13.86 12.48 -15.69
N ARG A 225 14.30 11.33 -15.16
CA ARG A 225 15.03 10.29 -15.88
C ARG A 225 14.67 8.91 -15.33
N ASP A 226 14.83 7.89 -16.17
CA ASP A 226 14.75 6.48 -15.81
C ASP A 226 13.50 6.15 -14.95
N LYS A 227 13.69 5.78 -13.68
CA LYS A 227 12.64 5.31 -12.76
C LYS A 227 11.57 6.35 -12.41
N LEU A 228 11.75 7.61 -12.79
CA LEU A 228 10.74 8.67 -12.60
C LEU A 228 9.80 8.83 -13.82
N VAL A 229 10.07 8.10 -14.91
CA VAL A 229 9.18 8.00 -16.06
C VAL A 229 8.13 6.92 -15.76
N LEU A 230 7.04 7.34 -15.15
CA LEU A 230 5.95 6.46 -14.70
C LEU A 230 4.85 6.33 -15.76
N SER A 231 4.30 5.13 -15.86
CA SER A 231 3.07 4.84 -16.60
C SER A 231 1.84 5.42 -15.88
N ASP A 232 0.74 5.58 -16.61
CA ASP A 232 -0.58 5.99 -16.11
C ASP A 232 -1.00 5.12 -14.93
N THR A 233 -0.72 3.83 -15.05
CA THR A 233 -0.99 2.83 -14.05
C THR A 233 -0.17 3.06 -12.77
N GLU A 234 1.14 3.29 -12.88
CA GLU A 234 1.99 3.63 -11.73
C GLU A 234 1.59 4.97 -11.09
N LEU A 235 1.05 5.90 -11.89
CA LEU A 235 0.52 7.18 -11.41
C LEU A 235 -0.78 7.06 -10.61
N LEU A 236 -1.40 5.87 -10.57
CA LEU A 236 -2.50 5.56 -9.65
C LEU A 236 -2.01 5.15 -8.25
N ASP A 237 -0.74 4.74 -8.08
CA ASP A 237 -0.11 4.50 -6.77
C ASP A 237 0.41 5.83 -6.19
N VAL A 238 -0.51 6.77 -5.96
CA VAL A 238 -0.19 8.13 -5.47
C VAL A 238 0.71 8.13 -4.22
N PRO A 239 0.48 7.29 -3.18
CA PRO A 239 1.39 7.20 -2.05
C PRO A 239 2.79 6.72 -2.45
N GLY A 240 2.88 5.75 -3.37
CA GLY A 240 4.14 5.29 -3.96
C GLY A 240 4.90 6.43 -4.64
N VAL A 241 4.24 7.18 -5.54
CA VAL A 241 4.85 8.34 -6.23
C VAL A 241 5.37 9.39 -5.24
N LEU A 242 4.61 9.69 -4.19
CA LEU A 242 5.03 10.64 -3.15
C LEU A 242 6.26 10.15 -2.36
N LEU A 243 6.32 8.86 -2.03
CA LEU A 243 7.48 8.27 -1.36
C LEU A 243 8.70 8.23 -2.27
N MET A 244 8.50 7.99 -3.57
CA MET A 244 9.57 8.14 -4.55
C MET A 244 10.13 9.57 -4.49
N LEU A 245 9.28 10.58 -4.56
CA LEU A 245 9.68 11.99 -4.52
C LEU A 245 10.39 12.40 -3.22
N THR A 246 9.86 11.99 -2.07
CA THR A 246 10.34 12.42 -0.76
C THR A 246 11.52 11.59 -0.26
N ARG A 247 11.68 10.35 -0.74
CA ARG A 247 12.61 9.37 -0.16
C ARG A 247 13.61 8.74 -1.13
N PHE A 248 13.52 8.92 -2.45
CA PHE A 248 14.55 8.36 -3.36
C PHE A 248 15.98 8.81 -3.03
N TYR A 249 16.13 9.96 -2.36
CA TYR A 249 17.43 10.52 -1.96
C TYR A 249 17.72 10.43 -0.46
N GLN A 250 16.87 9.76 0.33
CA GLN A 250 17.10 9.57 1.76
C GLN A 250 17.64 8.15 2.05
N ALA A 251 18.48 8.05 3.08
CA ALA A 251 19.26 6.86 3.50
C ALA A 251 18.37 5.60 3.72
N PRO A 252 18.92 4.39 3.96
CA PRO A 252 18.18 3.12 3.84
C PRO A 252 16.93 3.10 4.74
N ASP A 253 15.80 3.36 4.10
CA ASP A 253 14.50 3.56 4.74
C ASP A 253 13.82 2.21 5.00
N ALA A 254 13.21 2.06 6.18
CA ALA A 254 12.40 0.90 6.52
C ALA A 254 11.21 0.70 5.58
N ALA A 255 10.73 1.75 4.89
CA ALA A 255 9.72 1.62 3.82
C ALA A 255 10.24 0.82 2.61
N LYS A 256 11.57 0.68 2.41
CA LYS A 256 12.13 -0.24 1.41
C LYS A 256 11.78 -1.71 1.67
N GLN A 257 11.43 -2.06 2.91
CA GLN A 257 10.90 -3.39 3.25
C GLN A 257 9.47 -3.62 2.70
N PHE A 258 8.83 -2.56 2.23
CA PHE A 258 7.50 -2.52 1.63
C PHE A 258 7.55 -1.84 0.25
N MET A 259 8.74 -1.77 -0.37
CA MET A 259 8.82 -1.34 -1.77
C MET A 259 8.38 -2.51 -2.65
N PRO A 260 7.64 -2.23 -3.73
CA PRO A 260 7.09 -3.26 -4.59
C PRO A 260 8.20 -4.14 -5.12
N GLY A 261 8.17 -5.41 -4.72
CA GLY A 261 8.86 -6.47 -5.44
C GLY A 261 8.02 -6.81 -6.65
N ASP A 262 8.39 -6.27 -7.81
CA ASP A 262 7.98 -6.69 -9.16
C ASP A 262 6.48 -6.82 -9.47
N SER A 263 5.60 -6.34 -8.60
CA SER A 263 4.15 -6.31 -8.85
C SER A 263 3.61 -4.97 -8.38
N SER A 264 3.28 -4.11 -9.34
CA SER A 264 2.50 -2.92 -9.04
C SER A 264 1.18 -3.37 -8.39
N ILE A 265 0.70 -2.65 -7.37
CA ILE A 265 -0.64 -2.90 -6.81
C ILE A 265 -1.73 -2.72 -7.87
N THR A 266 -1.40 -2.13 -9.01
CA THR A 266 -2.26 -2.04 -10.18
C THR A 266 -2.30 -3.31 -11.05
N ASP A 267 -1.44 -4.29 -10.77
CA ASP A 267 -1.31 -5.55 -11.51
C ASP A 267 -1.58 -6.79 -10.63
N ALA A 268 -1.80 -6.59 -9.33
CA ALA A 268 -2.15 -7.69 -8.42
C ALA A 268 -3.46 -8.35 -8.91
N PRO A 269 -3.54 -9.68 -9.01
CA PRO A 269 -4.75 -10.34 -9.50
C PRO A 269 -5.91 -10.09 -8.51
N TRP A 270 -6.95 -9.40 -8.99
CA TRP A 270 -8.24 -9.22 -8.33
C TRP A 270 -9.25 -10.28 -8.77
#